data_AF-W4GY67-F1
#
_entry.id   AF-W4GY67-F1
#
_cell.length_a   1.000
_cell.length_b   1.000
_cell.length_c   1.000
_cell.angle_alpha   90.00
_cell.angle_beta   90.00
_cell.angle_gamma   90.00
#
_symmetry.space_group_name_H-M   'P 1'
#
loop_
_entity.id
_entity.type
_entity.pdbx_description
1 polymer ?
#
loop_
_entity_poly.entity_id
_entity_poly.type
_entity_poly.pdbx_seq_one_letter_code
_entity_poly.pdbx_strand_id
1 'polypeptide(L)'
;MDKLLTEYLATVKQQHVLHGIPEAESQFLLQQEAASKRPYCDPSFGQVDVLVIVSALDECTIALQELGKADFVQPLDWDFLPSSAVLATVRCVLLLFNLDAGKASPAVVWSGLWAAWIVKNIDTHVGGWEWLASNEPVGLFTKPYELCTVHLRAVQTIHRPAMYAVADDDPSWQRMPAYLCLRNWVAAAVAYLDMKIHCIPPFPLHGYVTSVTAPPKRTPKENVWFTALTDDHVPLYFNRHLKTLTLDRPVEFDGANVVVPRTIEACMMEMLMGDPVLRADVEARRAQMDVDQDKDNEWVECVDATTGTRFYYSFQRVKLAYTRPASKNIVIADKSVAYRCVLHIQAAYRRRQAMQFVNQKRQKTRKLPRFTSRNFF
;
A
#
# COMPACT_ATOMS: atom_id res chain seq x y z
N MET A 1 -16.88 21.88 23.92
CA MET A 1 -16.36 22.38 22.63
C MET A 1 -14.87 22.28 22.73
N ASP A 2 -14.21 21.63 21.77
CA ASP A 2 -12.78 21.37 21.84
C ASP A 2 -11.98 22.69 21.96
N LYS A 3 -10.93 22.68 22.78
CA LYS A 3 -10.12 23.87 23.07
C LYS A 3 -9.49 24.42 21.79
N LEU A 4 -9.05 23.51 20.92
CA LEU A 4 -8.49 23.82 19.60
C LEU A 4 -9.50 24.56 18.69
N LEU A 5 -10.73 24.05 18.60
CA LEU A 5 -11.78 24.68 17.81
C LEU A 5 -12.14 26.08 18.35
N THR A 6 -12.13 26.24 19.68
CA THR A 6 -12.46 27.51 20.33
C THR A 6 -11.39 28.57 20.04
N GLU A 7 -10.11 28.21 20.11
CA GLU A 7 -8.97 29.08 19.80
C GLU A 7 -8.94 29.47 18.30
N TYR A 8 -9.23 28.51 17.43
CA TYR A 8 -9.38 28.78 15.99
C TYR A 8 -10.52 29.77 15.70
N LEU A 9 -11.72 29.55 16.26
CA LEU A 9 -12.87 30.44 16.04
C LEU A 9 -12.65 31.85 16.61
N ALA A 10 -11.90 31.98 17.71
CA ALA A 10 -11.50 33.27 18.26
C ALA A 10 -10.60 34.05 17.27
N THR A 11 -9.69 33.35 16.60
CA THR A 11 -8.81 33.93 15.57
C THR A 11 -9.61 34.37 14.34
N VAL A 12 -10.55 33.55 13.86
CA VAL A 12 -11.44 33.90 12.74
C VAL A 12 -12.32 35.11 13.10
N LYS A 13 -12.84 35.17 14.33
CA LYS A 13 -13.62 36.33 14.82
C LYS A 13 -12.80 37.62 14.79
N GLN A 14 -11.52 37.58 15.17
CA GLN A 14 -10.65 38.74 15.07
C GLN A 14 -10.44 39.18 13.61
N GLN A 15 -10.29 38.23 12.67
CA GLN A 15 -10.21 38.54 11.25
C GLN A 15 -11.49 39.20 10.72
N HIS A 16 -12.67 38.71 11.12
CA HIS A 16 -13.95 39.34 10.73
C HIS A 16 -14.02 40.80 11.18
N VAL A 17 -13.57 41.10 12.41
CA VAL A 17 -13.51 42.47 12.93
C VAL A 17 -12.55 43.34 12.11
N LEU A 18 -11.37 42.82 11.77
CA LEU A 18 -10.39 43.53 10.93
C LEU A 18 -10.91 43.82 9.52
N HIS A 19 -11.73 42.93 8.97
CA HIS A 19 -12.33 43.07 7.64
C HIS A 19 -13.68 43.83 7.64
N GLY A 20 -14.12 44.34 8.80
CA GLY A 20 -15.35 45.13 8.90
C GLY A 20 -16.63 44.32 8.65
N ILE A 21 -16.62 43.01 8.88
CA ILE A 21 -17.79 42.16 8.70
C ILE A 21 -18.82 42.46 9.80
N PRO A 22 -20.10 42.73 9.47
CA PRO A 22 -21.15 42.99 10.45
C PRO A 22 -21.27 41.86 11.49
N GLU A 23 -21.60 42.21 12.74
CA GLU A 23 -21.61 41.22 13.83
C GLU A 23 -22.57 40.05 13.60
N ALA A 24 -23.77 40.32 13.06
CA ALA A 24 -24.75 39.28 12.75
C ALA A 24 -24.26 38.32 11.66
N GLU A 25 -23.60 38.84 10.62
CA GLU A 25 -23.00 38.04 9.54
C GLU A 25 -21.80 37.24 10.05
N SER A 26 -20.95 37.87 10.87
CA SER A 26 -19.83 37.22 11.52
C SER A 26 -20.29 36.05 12.41
N GLN A 27 -21.35 36.23 13.20
CA GLN A 27 -21.90 35.15 14.04
C GLN A 27 -22.41 33.97 13.19
N PHE A 28 -23.11 34.24 12.10
CA PHE A 28 -23.57 33.21 11.17
C PHE A 28 -22.41 32.42 10.55
N LEU A 29 -21.38 33.12 10.05
CA LEU A 29 -20.19 32.50 9.46
C LEU A 29 -19.41 31.66 10.48
N LEU A 30 -19.28 32.14 11.72
CA LEU A 30 -18.63 31.40 12.80
C LEU A 30 -19.40 30.13 13.18
N GLN A 31 -20.73 30.16 13.18
CA GLN A 31 -21.54 28.96 13.42
C GLN A 31 -21.36 27.93 12.30
N GLN A 32 -21.31 28.38 11.05
CA GLN A 32 -21.07 27.52 9.90
C GLN A 32 -19.68 26.87 9.97
N GLU A 33 -18.64 27.66 10.23
CA GLU A 33 -17.26 27.20 10.44
C GLU A 33 -17.16 26.19 11.59
N ALA A 34 -17.81 26.49 12.71
CA ALA A 34 -17.85 25.59 13.87
C ALA A 34 -18.52 24.26 13.52
N ALA A 35 -19.60 24.27 12.74
CA ALA A 35 -20.30 23.06 12.34
C ALA A 35 -19.44 22.18 11.41
N SER A 36 -18.80 22.77 10.40
CA SER A 36 -17.97 22.05 9.43
C SER A 36 -16.68 21.46 10.04
N LYS A 37 -16.09 22.13 11.04
CA LYS A 37 -14.81 21.70 11.64
C LYS A 37 -14.96 20.80 12.87
N ARG A 38 -16.15 20.77 13.47
CA ARG A 38 -16.43 19.97 14.67
C ARG A 38 -16.06 18.49 14.54
N PRO A 39 -16.37 17.78 13.43
CA PRO A 39 -16.04 16.35 13.31
C PRO A 39 -14.54 16.07 13.37
N TYR A 40 -13.72 16.98 12.85
CA TYR A 40 -12.27 16.83 12.74
C TYR A 40 -11.49 17.38 13.94
N CYS A 41 -12.21 17.94 14.92
CA CYS A 41 -11.66 18.33 16.22
C CYS A 41 -12.20 17.41 17.33
N ASP A 42 -12.87 16.32 16.99
CA ASP A 42 -13.29 15.34 17.99
C ASP A 42 -12.09 14.51 18.45
N PRO A 43 -11.81 14.38 19.75
CA PRO A 43 -10.78 13.49 20.26
C PRO A 43 -10.93 12.02 19.81
N SER A 44 -12.14 11.59 19.43
CA SER A 44 -12.38 10.24 18.90
C SER A 44 -11.95 10.08 17.44
N PHE A 45 -11.78 11.17 16.69
CA PHE A 45 -11.36 11.12 15.29
C PHE A 45 -9.89 10.74 15.21
N GLY A 46 -9.64 9.51 14.78
CA GLY A 46 -8.33 8.87 14.76
C GLY A 46 -7.75 8.65 13.37
N GLN A 47 -6.57 8.04 13.30
CA GLN A 47 -5.96 7.62 12.03
C GLN A 47 -6.83 6.62 11.26
N VAL A 48 -7.58 5.78 11.96
CA VAL A 48 -8.49 4.79 11.34
C VAL A 48 -9.60 5.51 10.58
N ASP A 49 -10.21 6.55 11.14
CA ASP A 49 -11.26 7.32 10.46
C ASP A 49 -10.73 8.00 9.19
N VAL A 50 -9.52 8.56 9.26
CA VAL A 50 -8.83 9.13 8.08
C VAL A 50 -8.64 8.06 7.00
N LEU A 51 -8.16 6.87 7.39
CA LEU A 51 -7.96 5.76 6.45
C LEU A 51 -9.28 5.27 5.85
N VAL A 52 -10.36 5.18 6.64
CA VAL A 52 -11.69 4.79 6.16
C VAL A 52 -12.20 5.76 5.08
N ILE A 53 -12.04 7.07 5.29
CA ILE A 53 -12.45 8.09 4.31
C ILE A 53 -11.64 7.97 3.02
N VAL A 54 -10.32 7.81 3.14
CA VAL A 54 -9.42 7.71 1.98
C VAL A 54 -9.64 6.40 1.23
N SER A 55 -9.69 5.27 1.93
CA SER A 55 -9.92 3.95 1.31
C SER A 55 -11.29 3.87 0.64
N ALA A 56 -12.32 4.50 1.20
CA ALA A 56 -13.64 4.54 0.56
C ALA A 56 -13.59 5.28 -0.79
N LEU A 57 -12.84 6.38 -0.88
CA LEU A 57 -12.64 7.08 -2.15
C LEU A 57 -11.86 6.23 -3.15
N ASP A 58 -10.80 5.57 -2.69
CA ASP A 58 -9.94 4.70 -3.51
C ASP A 58 -10.73 3.49 -4.04
N GLU A 59 -11.46 2.79 -3.18
CA GLU A 59 -12.30 1.65 -3.55
C GLU A 59 -13.41 2.05 -4.53
N CYS A 60 -14.09 3.18 -4.30
CA CYS A 60 -15.09 3.67 -5.25
C CYS A 60 -14.47 4.06 -6.59
N THR A 61 -13.26 4.62 -6.56
CA THR A 61 -12.51 4.95 -7.77
C THR A 61 -12.15 3.68 -8.52
N ILE A 62 -11.62 2.66 -7.85
CA ILE A 62 -11.28 1.36 -8.44
C ILE A 62 -12.53 0.70 -9.07
N ALA A 63 -13.64 0.64 -8.31
CA ALA A 63 -14.87 0.01 -8.77
C ALA A 63 -15.46 0.68 -10.02
N LEU A 64 -15.44 2.02 -10.09
CA LEU A 64 -15.93 2.77 -11.26
C LEU A 64 -15.16 2.47 -12.53
N GLN A 65 -13.94 2.05 -12.35
CA GLN A 65 -12.91 2.04 -13.36
C GLN A 65 -12.87 0.59 -13.92
N GLU A 66 -13.33 -0.42 -13.15
CA GLU A 66 -13.60 -1.80 -13.62
C GLU A 66 -14.76 -1.87 -14.64
N LEU A 67 -15.59 -0.83 -14.69
CA LEU A 67 -16.73 -0.73 -15.60
C LEU A 67 -16.31 -0.38 -17.03
N GLY A 68 -17.08 -0.88 -18.00
CA GLY A 68 -16.82 -0.67 -19.41
C GLY A 68 -17.31 0.69 -19.90
N LYS A 69 -16.72 1.17 -21.01
CA LYS A 69 -17.19 2.37 -21.73
C LYS A 69 -18.70 2.35 -22.02
N ALA A 70 -19.21 1.19 -22.42
CA ALA A 70 -20.61 1.01 -22.78
C ALA A 70 -21.56 1.33 -21.62
N ASP A 71 -21.15 1.03 -20.38
CA ASP A 71 -21.99 1.21 -19.18
C ASP A 71 -22.30 2.69 -18.89
N PHE A 72 -21.44 3.60 -19.35
CA PHE A 72 -21.62 5.05 -19.20
C PHE A 72 -22.25 5.70 -20.42
N VAL A 73 -21.91 5.24 -21.63
CA VAL A 73 -22.30 5.90 -22.89
C VAL A 73 -23.64 5.40 -23.42
N GLN A 74 -23.96 4.10 -23.31
CA GLN A 74 -25.24 3.57 -23.82
C GLN A 74 -26.48 4.29 -23.25
N PRO A 75 -26.52 4.71 -21.97
CA PRO A 75 -27.66 5.45 -21.45
C PRO A 75 -27.89 6.83 -22.08
N LEU A 76 -26.90 7.38 -22.80
CA LEU A 76 -27.06 8.65 -23.52
C LEU A 76 -27.89 8.50 -24.79
N ASP A 77 -27.96 7.29 -25.34
CA ASP A 77 -28.74 6.96 -26.54
C ASP A 77 -30.24 6.74 -26.23
N TRP A 78 -30.64 6.81 -24.95
CA TRP A 78 -32.03 6.63 -24.56
C TRP A 78 -32.87 7.87 -24.87
N ASP A 79 -34.09 7.65 -25.37
CA ASP A 79 -35.02 8.72 -25.75
C ASP A 79 -35.58 9.52 -24.56
N PHE A 80 -35.29 9.10 -23.33
CA PHE A 80 -35.81 9.70 -22.10
C PHE A 80 -34.68 10.11 -21.16
N LEU A 81 -34.94 11.17 -20.38
CA LEU A 81 -34.02 11.61 -19.34
C LEU A 81 -33.97 10.59 -18.19
N PRO A 82 -32.79 10.41 -17.58
CA PRO A 82 -32.66 9.55 -16.41
C PRO A 82 -33.33 10.17 -15.18
N SER A 83 -33.41 9.38 -14.10
CA SER A 83 -34.04 9.82 -12.85
C SER A 83 -33.40 11.08 -12.27
N SER A 84 -34.15 11.80 -11.44
CA SER A 84 -33.64 12.99 -10.74
C SER A 84 -32.38 12.69 -9.90
N ALA A 85 -32.28 11.48 -9.34
CA ALA A 85 -31.13 11.04 -8.55
C ALA A 85 -29.87 10.83 -9.41
N VAL A 86 -30.01 10.24 -10.60
CA VAL A 86 -28.92 10.13 -11.58
C VAL A 86 -28.47 11.53 -12.04
N LEU A 87 -29.42 12.41 -12.35
CA LEU A 87 -29.11 13.79 -12.75
C LEU A 87 -28.42 14.59 -11.64
N ALA A 88 -28.85 14.42 -10.39
CA ALA A 88 -28.20 15.02 -9.23
C ALA A 88 -26.76 14.49 -9.07
N THR A 89 -26.55 13.20 -9.31
CA THR A 89 -25.23 12.57 -9.28
C THR A 89 -24.30 13.17 -10.33
N VAL A 90 -24.75 13.23 -11.58
CA VAL A 90 -24.02 13.85 -12.68
C VAL A 90 -23.66 15.31 -12.40
N ARG A 91 -24.59 16.10 -11.84
CA ARG A 91 -24.30 17.49 -11.44
C ARG A 91 -23.18 17.57 -10.42
N CYS A 92 -23.18 16.67 -9.44
CA CYS A 92 -22.12 16.63 -8.42
C CYS A 92 -20.77 16.31 -9.07
N VAL A 93 -20.70 15.33 -9.97
CA VAL A 93 -19.47 15.00 -10.70
C VAL A 93 -18.96 16.20 -11.50
N LEU A 94 -19.83 16.87 -12.26
CA LEU A 94 -19.45 18.05 -13.04
C LEU A 94 -18.90 19.17 -12.14
N LEU A 95 -19.55 19.46 -11.01
CA LEU A 95 -19.09 20.46 -10.04
C LEU A 95 -17.75 20.08 -9.39
N LEU A 96 -17.56 18.81 -9.05
CA LEU A 96 -16.29 18.29 -8.51
C LEU A 96 -15.14 18.45 -9.53
N PHE A 97 -15.44 18.49 -10.83
CA PHE A 97 -14.49 18.78 -11.90
C PHE A 97 -14.51 20.25 -12.37
N ASN A 98 -15.07 21.16 -11.56
CA ASN A 98 -15.13 22.60 -11.82
C ASN A 98 -15.90 22.99 -13.10
N LEU A 99 -16.93 22.22 -13.46
CA LEU A 99 -17.86 22.56 -14.54
C LEU A 99 -19.16 23.08 -13.93
N ASP A 100 -19.53 24.32 -14.26
CA ASP A 100 -20.74 24.94 -13.72
C ASP A 100 -21.99 24.32 -14.38
N ALA A 101 -22.59 23.37 -13.66
CA ALA A 101 -23.87 22.77 -13.99
C ALA A 101 -25.01 23.28 -13.11
N GLY A 102 -24.79 24.30 -12.26
CA GLY A 102 -25.71 24.65 -11.17
C GLY A 102 -27.09 25.11 -11.63
N LYS A 103 -27.16 25.87 -12.72
CA LYS A 103 -28.41 26.46 -13.24
C LYS A 103 -28.95 25.81 -14.53
N ALA A 104 -28.22 24.84 -15.08
CA ALA A 104 -28.62 24.17 -16.31
C ALA A 104 -29.92 23.35 -16.11
N SER A 105 -30.75 23.23 -17.15
CA SER A 105 -31.93 22.36 -17.11
C SER A 105 -31.51 20.87 -17.14
N PRO A 106 -32.35 19.93 -16.67
CA PRO A 106 -32.08 18.50 -16.74
C PRO A 106 -31.59 18.00 -18.10
N ALA A 107 -32.23 18.46 -19.19
CA ALA A 107 -31.86 18.09 -20.55
C ALA A 107 -30.47 18.63 -20.95
N VAL A 108 -30.16 19.88 -20.58
CA VAL A 108 -28.84 20.48 -20.86
C VAL A 108 -27.74 19.80 -20.05
N VAL A 109 -28.03 19.41 -18.80
CA VAL A 109 -27.07 18.65 -17.98
C VAL A 109 -26.77 17.30 -18.61
N TRP A 110 -27.80 16.55 -19.01
CA TRP A 110 -27.63 15.19 -19.51
C TRP A 110 -27.08 15.15 -20.94
N SER A 111 -27.83 15.70 -21.91
CA SER A 111 -27.53 15.59 -23.33
C SER A 111 -26.49 16.61 -23.81
N GLY A 112 -26.19 17.63 -23.02
CA GLY A 112 -25.19 18.66 -23.35
C GLY A 112 -23.89 18.48 -22.56
N LEU A 113 -23.91 18.91 -21.29
CA LEU A 113 -22.70 18.98 -20.45
C LEU A 113 -22.13 17.59 -20.16
N TRP A 114 -22.96 16.68 -19.66
CA TRP A 114 -22.54 15.33 -19.30
C TRP A 114 -22.13 14.54 -20.53
N ALA A 115 -22.97 14.46 -21.57
CA ALA A 115 -22.64 13.77 -22.82
C ALA A 115 -21.29 14.21 -23.41
N ALA A 116 -21.03 15.52 -23.49
CA ALA A 116 -19.76 16.02 -23.99
C ALA A 116 -18.58 15.67 -23.06
N TRP A 117 -18.78 15.76 -21.75
CA TRP A 117 -17.73 15.50 -20.77
C TRP A 117 -17.40 14.00 -20.66
N ILE A 118 -18.41 13.15 -20.53
CA ILE A 118 -18.26 11.70 -20.34
C ILE A 118 -17.65 11.05 -21.58
N VAL A 119 -18.08 11.42 -22.78
CA VAL A 119 -17.52 10.88 -24.03
C VAL A 119 -16.04 11.28 -24.18
N LYS A 120 -15.71 12.56 -23.97
CA LYS A 120 -14.30 13.03 -24.03
C LYS A 120 -13.41 12.30 -23.02
N ASN A 121 -13.88 12.14 -21.79
CA ASN A 121 -13.10 11.53 -20.71
C ASN A 121 -13.17 10.00 -20.71
N ILE A 122 -13.98 9.36 -21.56
CA ILE A 122 -13.95 7.90 -21.77
C ILE A 122 -13.19 7.53 -23.05
N ASP A 123 -13.34 8.30 -24.14
CA ASP A 123 -12.70 8.02 -25.45
C ASP A 123 -11.19 8.19 -25.45
N THR A 124 -10.66 8.96 -24.51
CA THR A 124 -9.22 9.07 -24.29
C THR A 124 -8.57 7.77 -23.76
N HIS A 125 -9.37 6.69 -23.55
CA HIS A 125 -8.94 5.43 -22.93
C HIS A 125 -9.06 4.20 -23.85
N VAL A 126 -8.29 4.17 -24.94
CA VAL A 126 -8.20 2.98 -25.83
C VAL A 126 -7.42 1.82 -25.17
N GLY A 127 -6.65 2.08 -24.10
CA GLY A 127 -5.62 1.14 -23.61
C GLY A 127 -5.94 0.26 -22.41
N GLY A 128 -6.95 0.59 -21.59
CA GLY A 128 -7.12 -0.06 -20.28
C GLY A 128 -5.95 0.23 -19.32
N TRP A 129 -6.24 0.93 -18.22
CA TRP A 129 -5.50 0.91 -16.95
C TRP A 129 -4.01 0.52 -16.92
N GLU A 130 -3.13 1.51 -17.01
CA GLU A 130 -1.70 1.38 -16.72
C GLU A 130 -1.33 1.84 -15.28
N TRP A 131 -2.23 1.72 -14.29
CA TRP A 131 -1.97 2.14 -12.91
C TRP A 131 -0.67 1.54 -12.34
N LEU A 132 -0.39 0.29 -12.71
CA LEU A 132 0.80 -0.47 -12.32
C LEU A 132 2.08 -0.07 -13.08
N ALA A 133 1.97 0.61 -14.24
CA ALA A 133 3.12 0.91 -15.07
C ALA A 133 3.61 2.37 -14.95
N SER A 134 2.71 3.32 -14.69
CA SER A 134 3.01 4.75 -14.81
C SER A 134 2.77 5.59 -13.54
N ASN A 135 2.32 5.01 -12.41
CA ASN A 135 1.85 5.78 -11.22
C ASN A 135 0.82 6.88 -11.60
N GLU A 136 0.17 6.78 -12.77
CA GLU A 136 -0.85 7.70 -13.25
C GLU A 136 -2.22 7.00 -13.22
N PRO A 137 -3.24 7.55 -12.54
CA PRO A 137 -4.60 7.27 -12.90
C PRO A 137 -4.88 7.87 -14.28
N VAL A 138 -4.81 7.08 -15.34
CA VAL A 138 -5.28 7.48 -16.67
C VAL A 138 -6.72 6.97 -16.80
N GLY A 139 -7.71 7.86 -16.84
CA GLY A 139 -9.12 7.45 -16.83
C GLY A 139 -10.12 8.61 -16.80
N LEU A 140 -11.41 8.28 -16.68
CA LEU A 140 -12.53 9.20 -16.38
C LEU A 140 -12.21 10.18 -15.24
N PHE A 141 -11.34 9.73 -14.33
CA PHE A 141 -10.77 10.47 -13.22
C PHE A 141 -9.25 10.59 -13.41
N THR A 142 -8.79 11.26 -14.48
CA THR A 142 -7.35 11.48 -14.76
C THR A 142 -6.57 12.08 -13.58
N LYS A 143 -7.28 12.71 -12.64
CA LYS A 143 -6.80 13.12 -11.32
C LYS A 143 -7.92 12.93 -10.27
N PRO A 144 -8.07 11.74 -9.65
CA PRO A 144 -9.15 11.50 -8.69
C PRO A 144 -9.03 12.39 -7.44
N TYR A 145 -7.83 12.94 -7.20
CA TYR A 145 -7.53 13.83 -6.07
C TYR A 145 -7.51 15.32 -6.40
N GLU A 146 -7.59 15.73 -7.68
CA GLU A 146 -7.70 17.14 -8.08
C GLU A 146 -9.17 17.57 -8.18
N LEU A 147 -9.91 17.35 -7.11
CA LEU A 147 -11.31 17.74 -7.03
C LEU A 147 -11.43 19.22 -6.65
N CYS A 148 -12.39 19.91 -7.26
CA CYS A 148 -12.66 21.32 -7.04
C CYS A 148 -13.30 21.53 -5.65
N THR A 149 -12.64 22.32 -4.81
CA THR A 149 -13.13 22.66 -3.47
C THR A 149 -14.15 23.80 -3.48
N VAL A 150 -14.14 24.64 -4.53
CA VAL A 150 -14.98 25.84 -4.66
C VAL A 150 -16.48 25.49 -4.60
N HIS A 151 -16.87 24.36 -5.18
CA HIS A 151 -18.26 23.95 -5.29
C HIS A 151 -18.72 23.00 -4.17
N LEU A 152 -17.88 22.72 -3.16
CA LEU A 152 -18.20 21.71 -2.13
C LEU A 152 -19.55 21.97 -1.45
N ARG A 153 -19.86 23.22 -1.09
CA ARG A 153 -21.15 23.58 -0.47
C ARG A 153 -22.35 23.30 -1.38
N ALA A 154 -22.20 23.56 -2.68
CA ALA A 154 -23.25 23.27 -3.66
C ALA A 154 -23.46 21.76 -3.79
N VAL A 155 -22.35 21.00 -3.87
CA VAL A 155 -22.39 19.53 -3.91
C VAL A 155 -23.04 18.97 -2.63
N GLN A 156 -22.65 19.43 -1.45
CA GLN A 156 -23.26 19.02 -0.17
C GLN A 156 -24.76 19.34 -0.09
N THR A 157 -25.21 20.43 -0.72
CA THR A 157 -26.63 20.80 -0.77
C THR A 157 -27.41 19.85 -1.68
N ILE A 158 -26.85 19.48 -2.83
CA ILE A 158 -27.44 18.51 -3.77
C ILE A 158 -27.40 17.09 -3.19
N HIS A 159 -26.32 16.74 -2.50
CA HIS A 159 -26.09 15.46 -1.81
C HIS A 159 -26.93 15.32 -0.52
N ARG A 160 -27.82 16.26 -0.19
CA ARG A 160 -28.66 16.09 1.02
C ARG A 160 -29.51 14.82 0.91
N PRO A 161 -29.72 14.09 2.04
CA PRO A 161 -30.40 12.80 2.05
C PRO A 161 -31.75 12.80 1.32
N ALA A 162 -32.51 13.89 1.35
CA ALA A 162 -33.82 13.95 0.69
C ALA A 162 -33.80 13.78 -0.85
N MET A 163 -32.68 14.07 -1.54
CA MET A 163 -32.56 13.89 -3.00
C MET A 163 -31.63 12.72 -3.38
N TYR A 164 -30.69 12.36 -2.52
CA TYR A 164 -29.66 11.36 -2.79
C TYR A 164 -29.94 9.97 -2.15
N ALA A 165 -30.89 9.87 -1.21
CA ALA A 165 -31.22 8.64 -0.48
C ALA A 165 -32.17 7.70 -1.24
N VAL A 166 -32.16 7.73 -2.57
CA VAL A 166 -32.84 6.69 -3.35
C VAL A 166 -32.08 5.39 -3.10
N ALA A 167 -32.78 4.41 -2.51
CA ALA A 167 -32.21 3.15 -2.08
C ALA A 167 -31.58 2.38 -3.26
N ASP A 168 -30.57 1.56 -2.97
CA ASP A 168 -29.76 0.87 -3.98
C ASP A 168 -30.58 -0.11 -4.84
N ASP A 169 -31.70 -0.59 -4.30
CA ASP A 169 -32.66 -1.47 -4.96
C ASP A 169 -33.63 -0.74 -5.91
N ASP A 170 -33.59 0.60 -5.96
CA ASP A 170 -34.45 1.38 -6.84
C ASP A 170 -34.21 1.02 -8.33
N PRO A 171 -35.29 0.86 -9.13
CA PRO A 171 -35.18 0.49 -10.54
C PRO A 171 -34.33 1.44 -11.39
N SER A 172 -34.18 2.70 -10.99
CA SER A 172 -33.34 3.67 -11.71
C SER A 172 -31.86 3.31 -11.66
N TRP A 173 -31.39 2.74 -10.55
CA TRP A 173 -30.01 2.29 -10.39
C TRP A 173 -29.77 0.92 -11.03
N GLN A 174 -30.74 0.02 -10.95
CA GLN A 174 -30.63 -1.32 -11.59
C GLN A 174 -30.40 -1.23 -13.10
N ARG A 175 -30.98 -0.23 -13.76
CA ARG A 175 -30.79 0.03 -15.20
C ARG A 175 -29.50 0.77 -15.52
N MET A 176 -28.90 1.44 -14.54
CA MET A 176 -27.72 2.28 -14.69
C MET A 176 -26.68 1.99 -13.59
N PRO A 177 -26.15 0.76 -13.51
CA PRO A 177 -25.27 0.34 -12.41
C PRO A 177 -23.99 1.18 -12.33
N ALA A 178 -23.47 1.66 -13.46
CA ALA A 178 -22.33 2.57 -13.48
C ALA A 178 -22.61 3.91 -12.78
N TYR A 179 -23.84 4.39 -12.86
CA TYR A 179 -24.26 5.64 -12.23
C TYR A 179 -24.54 5.47 -10.73
N LEU A 180 -24.89 4.25 -10.29
CA LEU A 180 -24.90 3.88 -8.88
C LEU A 180 -23.48 3.92 -8.29
N CYS A 181 -22.49 3.37 -9.01
CA CYS A 181 -21.08 3.47 -8.62
C CYS A 181 -20.62 4.94 -8.58
N LEU A 182 -21.08 5.78 -9.54
CA LEU A 182 -20.77 7.22 -9.53
C LEU A 182 -21.36 7.92 -8.31
N ARG A 183 -22.58 7.56 -7.90
CA ARG A 183 -23.24 8.08 -6.70
C ARG A 183 -22.42 7.79 -5.45
N ASN A 184 -21.95 6.54 -5.31
CA ASN A 184 -21.12 6.12 -4.17
C ASN A 184 -19.78 6.85 -4.16
N TRP A 185 -19.16 7.00 -5.33
CA TRP A 185 -17.94 7.78 -5.48
C TRP A 185 -18.12 9.26 -5.11
N VAL A 186 -19.21 9.91 -5.53
CA VAL A 186 -19.49 11.30 -5.13
C VAL A 186 -19.60 11.41 -3.61
N ALA A 187 -20.28 10.46 -2.95
CA ALA A 187 -20.39 10.46 -1.49
C ALA A 187 -19.02 10.37 -0.81
N ALA A 188 -18.17 9.46 -1.28
CA ALA A 188 -16.79 9.33 -0.79
C ALA A 188 -15.94 10.59 -1.09
N ALA A 189 -16.08 11.16 -2.28
CA ALA A 189 -15.38 12.38 -2.70
C ALA A 189 -15.76 13.60 -1.84
N VAL A 190 -17.04 13.73 -1.48
CA VAL A 190 -17.52 14.77 -0.57
C VAL A 190 -16.92 14.59 0.82
N ALA A 191 -16.94 13.38 1.38
CA ALA A 191 -16.35 13.11 2.68
C ALA A 191 -14.82 13.38 2.69
N TYR A 192 -14.13 12.97 1.64
CA TYR A 192 -12.71 13.22 1.44
C TYR A 192 -12.38 14.72 1.38
N LEU A 193 -13.13 15.49 0.57
CA LEU A 193 -12.94 16.93 0.45
C LEU A 193 -13.28 17.69 1.73
N ASP A 194 -14.37 17.30 2.40
CA ASP A 194 -14.80 17.89 3.66
C ASP A 194 -13.71 17.73 4.73
N MET A 195 -13.16 16.51 4.86
CA MET A 195 -12.01 16.24 5.74
C MET A 195 -10.78 17.07 5.36
N LYS A 196 -10.41 17.07 4.08
CA LYS A 196 -9.22 17.77 3.58
C LYS A 196 -9.26 19.28 3.81
N ILE A 197 -10.44 19.89 3.73
CA ILE A 197 -10.62 21.35 3.88
C ILE A 197 -10.80 21.76 5.35
N HIS A 198 -11.47 20.94 6.15
CA HIS A 198 -11.89 21.31 7.49
C HIS A 198 -11.00 20.79 8.62
N CYS A 199 -10.04 19.91 8.32
CA CYS A 199 -8.96 19.57 9.25
C CYS A 199 -8.04 20.78 9.47
N ILE A 200 -7.98 21.31 10.70
CA ILE A 200 -7.22 22.54 11.01
C ILE A 200 -5.74 22.23 11.30
N PRO A 201 -4.78 23.12 10.94
CA PRO A 201 -3.36 22.90 11.18
C PRO A 201 -2.93 22.57 12.61
N PRO A 202 -3.55 23.16 13.67
CA PRO A 202 -3.22 22.82 15.05
C PRO A 202 -3.68 21.43 15.50
N PHE A 203 -4.48 20.72 14.71
CA PHE A 203 -4.98 19.40 15.07
C PHE A 203 -3.87 18.33 14.94
N PRO A 204 -3.68 17.43 15.93
CA PRO A 204 -2.57 16.46 15.92
C PRO A 204 -2.48 15.58 14.66
N LEU A 205 -3.61 15.24 14.03
CA LEU A 205 -3.60 14.42 12.81
C LEU A 205 -3.52 15.23 11.52
N HIS A 206 -3.44 16.56 11.57
CA HIS A 206 -3.35 17.40 10.36
C HIS A 206 -2.16 17.00 9.47
N GLY A 207 -0.99 16.75 10.06
CA GLY A 207 0.17 16.26 9.32
C GLY A 207 -0.08 14.89 8.67
N TYR A 208 -0.79 14.00 9.36
CA TYR A 208 -1.15 12.69 8.83
C TYR A 208 -2.14 12.81 7.66
N VAL A 209 -3.24 13.57 7.84
CA VAL A 209 -4.22 13.85 6.79
C VAL A 209 -3.54 14.48 5.57
N THR A 210 -2.66 15.46 5.77
CA THR A 210 -1.90 16.09 4.68
C THR A 210 -1.03 15.09 3.94
N SER A 211 -0.39 14.16 4.66
CA SER A 211 0.48 13.15 4.05
C SER A 211 -0.29 12.10 3.24
N VAL A 212 -1.44 11.65 3.75
CA VAL A 212 -2.27 10.60 3.12
C VAL A 212 -3.07 11.17 1.95
N THR A 213 -3.51 12.43 2.04
CA THR A 213 -4.24 13.11 0.96
C THR A 213 -3.33 13.80 -0.07
N ALA A 214 -2.02 13.76 0.14
CA ALA A 214 -1.06 14.25 -0.83
C ALA A 214 -1.20 13.41 -2.12
N PRO A 215 -1.27 14.05 -3.30
CA PRO A 215 -1.27 13.31 -4.54
C PRO A 215 0.00 12.44 -4.59
N PRO A 216 -0.08 11.20 -5.09
CA PRO A 216 1.10 10.38 -5.28
C PRO A 216 2.13 11.17 -6.11
N LYS A 217 3.41 11.08 -5.73
CA LYS A 217 4.47 11.72 -6.49
C LYS A 217 4.41 11.19 -7.91
N ARG A 218 4.16 12.10 -8.86
CA ARG A 218 4.08 11.77 -10.28
C ARG A 218 5.45 11.26 -10.74
N THR A 219 5.49 10.07 -11.30
CA THR A 219 6.59 9.66 -12.16
C THR A 219 6.32 10.26 -13.54
N PRO A 220 7.20 11.10 -14.10
CA PRO A 220 7.01 11.65 -15.44
C PRO A 220 6.83 10.53 -16.48
N LYS A 221 6.05 10.74 -17.54
CA LYS A 221 5.93 9.79 -18.68
C LYS A 221 7.29 9.38 -19.26
N GLU A 222 8.27 10.27 -19.16
CA GLU A 222 9.67 9.98 -19.39
C GLU A 222 10.32 9.56 -18.06
N ASN A 223 10.01 8.34 -17.59
CA ASN A 223 10.62 7.81 -16.37
C ASN A 223 12.15 7.93 -16.46
N VAL A 224 12.72 8.73 -15.56
CA VAL A 224 14.15 9.03 -15.54
C VAL A 224 14.90 7.91 -14.86
N TRP A 225 14.35 7.38 -13.75
CA TRP A 225 15.00 6.34 -12.97
C TRP A 225 14.30 4.98 -13.04
N PHE A 226 15.08 3.92 -13.13
CA PHE A 226 14.64 2.53 -13.05
C PHE A 226 15.39 1.83 -11.92
N THR A 227 14.75 0.83 -11.29
CA THR A 227 15.38 -0.01 -10.26
C THR A 227 15.31 -1.48 -10.65
N ALA A 228 16.42 -2.19 -10.52
CA ALA A 228 16.48 -3.64 -10.68
C ALA A 228 17.30 -4.26 -9.55
N LEU A 229 17.17 -5.55 -9.34
CA LEU A 229 18.04 -6.30 -8.42
C LEU A 229 19.07 -7.07 -9.24
N THR A 230 20.31 -7.11 -8.77
CA THR A 230 21.28 -8.09 -9.29
C THR A 230 20.88 -9.51 -8.88
N ASP A 231 21.53 -10.51 -9.49
CA ASP A 231 21.42 -11.92 -9.07
C ASP A 231 21.75 -12.11 -7.58
N ASP A 232 22.60 -11.24 -7.03
CA ASP A 232 22.98 -11.20 -5.62
C ASP A 232 22.05 -10.34 -4.73
N HIS A 233 20.86 -9.99 -5.25
CA HIS A 233 19.85 -9.18 -4.56
C HIS A 233 20.30 -7.76 -4.14
N VAL A 234 21.33 -7.22 -4.79
CA VAL A 234 21.78 -5.83 -4.57
C VAL A 234 20.96 -4.91 -5.48
N PRO A 235 20.32 -3.84 -4.95
CA PRO A 235 19.56 -2.91 -5.77
C PRO A 235 20.48 -2.05 -6.65
N LEU A 236 20.08 -1.91 -7.91
CA LEU A 236 20.69 -1.06 -8.93
C LEU A 236 19.72 0.05 -9.32
N TYR A 237 20.21 1.27 -9.39
CA TYR A 237 19.45 2.44 -9.83
C TYR A 237 20.03 2.98 -11.12
N PHE A 238 19.21 3.02 -12.17
CA PHE A 238 19.61 3.43 -13.50
C PHE A 238 18.92 4.71 -13.93
N ASN A 239 19.69 5.71 -14.35
CA ASN A 239 19.17 6.92 -14.95
C ASN A 239 19.13 6.79 -16.48
N ARG A 240 17.94 6.78 -17.06
CA ARG A 240 17.72 6.67 -18.51
C ARG A 240 18.26 7.85 -19.30
N HIS A 241 18.18 9.08 -18.76
CA HIS A 241 18.64 10.29 -19.46
C HIS A 241 20.16 10.42 -19.41
N LEU A 242 20.74 10.26 -18.22
CA LEU A 242 22.18 10.36 -18.02
C LEU A 242 22.92 9.09 -18.47
N LYS A 243 22.20 7.98 -18.65
CA LYS A 243 22.78 6.65 -18.91
C LYS A 243 23.84 6.31 -17.87
N THR A 244 23.49 6.48 -16.59
CA THR A 244 24.36 6.20 -15.46
C THR A 244 23.73 5.14 -14.56
N LEU A 245 24.59 4.29 -13.97
CA LEU A 245 24.21 3.28 -13.00
C LEU A 245 24.77 3.68 -11.63
N THR A 246 23.97 3.56 -10.59
CA THR A 246 24.36 3.85 -9.21
C THR A 246 23.81 2.79 -8.27
N LEU A 247 24.52 2.53 -7.18
CA LEU A 247 24.10 1.57 -6.16
C LEU A 247 23.33 2.26 -5.01
N ASP A 248 23.51 3.56 -4.85
CA ASP A 248 22.81 4.35 -3.84
C ASP A 248 21.51 4.90 -4.39
N ARG A 249 20.45 4.78 -3.60
CA ARG A 249 19.13 5.28 -3.98
C ARG A 249 19.19 6.81 -4.16
N PRO A 250 18.91 7.34 -5.36
CA PRO A 250 18.90 8.78 -5.59
C PRO A 250 17.84 9.49 -4.74
N VAL A 251 18.10 10.74 -4.34
CA VAL A 251 17.15 11.56 -3.58
C VAL A 251 15.86 11.82 -4.37
N GLU A 252 15.98 11.96 -5.69
CA GLU A 252 14.87 12.19 -6.63
C GLU A 252 14.34 10.90 -7.25
N PHE A 253 14.61 9.73 -6.64
CA PHE A 253 14.18 8.45 -7.20
C PHE A 253 12.66 8.32 -7.21
N ASP A 254 12.11 8.17 -8.41
CA ASP A 254 10.69 8.12 -8.72
C ASP A 254 10.25 6.74 -9.29
N GLY A 255 11.19 5.95 -9.80
CA GLY A 255 10.95 4.63 -10.41
C GLY A 255 10.61 3.46 -9.48
N ALA A 256 10.11 3.70 -8.26
CA ALA A 256 9.93 2.64 -7.24
C ALA A 256 8.88 1.59 -7.63
N ASN A 257 7.84 2.01 -8.34
CA ASN A 257 6.71 1.17 -8.72
C ASN A 257 6.62 0.97 -10.24
N VAL A 258 7.67 1.32 -10.98
CA VAL A 258 7.67 1.25 -12.44
C VAL A 258 8.12 -0.13 -12.87
N VAL A 259 7.33 -0.77 -13.75
CA VAL A 259 7.75 -2.01 -14.41
C VAL A 259 8.93 -1.71 -15.33
N VAL A 260 10.09 -2.31 -15.02
CA VAL A 260 11.31 -2.11 -15.83
C VAL A 260 11.18 -2.87 -17.15
N PRO A 261 11.27 -2.20 -18.32
CA PRO A 261 11.30 -2.89 -19.59
C PRO A 261 12.55 -3.77 -19.72
N ARG A 262 12.43 -4.97 -20.31
CA ARG A 262 13.55 -5.89 -20.51
C ARG A 262 14.76 -5.27 -21.24
N THR A 263 14.52 -4.30 -22.13
CA THR A 263 15.58 -3.57 -22.82
C THR A 263 16.39 -2.67 -21.88
N ILE A 264 15.73 -2.06 -20.89
CA ILE A 264 16.39 -1.26 -19.86
C ILE A 264 17.14 -2.18 -18.90
N GLU A 265 16.53 -3.28 -18.48
CA GLU A 265 17.18 -4.29 -17.64
C GLU A 265 18.45 -4.84 -18.30
N ALA A 266 18.40 -5.17 -19.59
CA ALA A 266 19.57 -5.59 -20.36
C ALA A 266 20.66 -4.49 -20.40
N CYS A 267 20.27 -3.22 -20.62
CA CYS A 267 21.19 -2.09 -20.60
C CYS A 267 21.86 -1.90 -19.23
N MET A 268 21.11 -2.08 -18.14
CA MET A 268 21.64 -2.03 -16.78
C MET A 268 22.68 -3.12 -16.54
N MET A 269 22.40 -4.34 -16.99
CA MET A 269 23.33 -5.47 -16.88
C MET A 269 24.57 -5.27 -17.75
N GLU A 270 24.43 -4.79 -18.98
CA GLU A 270 25.57 -4.47 -19.86
C GLU A 270 26.48 -3.42 -19.22
N MET A 271 25.91 -2.36 -18.66
CA MET A 271 26.66 -1.32 -17.95
C MET A 271 27.37 -1.85 -16.70
N LEU A 272 26.69 -2.68 -15.91
CA LEU A 272 27.31 -3.32 -14.75
C LEU A 272 28.47 -4.22 -15.17
N MET A 273 28.29 -5.03 -16.22
CA MET A 273 29.34 -5.92 -16.72
C MET A 273 30.52 -5.16 -17.32
N GLY A 274 30.26 -3.99 -17.90
CA GLY A 274 31.28 -3.09 -18.47
C GLY A 274 32.12 -2.34 -17.45
N ASP A 275 31.65 -2.19 -16.20
CA ASP A 275 32.34 -1.43 -15.14
C ASP A 275 32.92 -2.35 -14.05
N PRO A 276 34.25 -2.58 -14.01
CA PRO A 276 34.88 -3.44 -13.02
C PRO A 276 34.85 -2.85 -11.59
N VAL A 277 34.80 -1.52 -11.45
CA VAL A 277 34.75 -0.86 -10.14
C VAL A 277 33.36 -1.07 -9.53
N LEU A 278 32.33 -0.85 -10.34
CA LEU A 278 30.95 -1.02 -9.91
C LEU A 278 30.64 -2.48 -9.50
N ARG A 279 31.23 -3.46 -10.20
CA ARG A 279 31.12 -4.87 -9.80
C ARG A 279 31.78 -5.15 -8.46
N ALA A 280 32.97 -4.61 -8.22
CA ALA A 280 33.64 -4.74 -6.92
C ALA A 280 32.80 -4.10 -5.79
N ASP A 281 32.14 -2.97 -6.06
CA ASP A 281 31.25 -2.32 -5.10
C ASP A 281 29.97 -3.13 -4.84
N VAL A 282 29.41 -3.79 -5.86
CA VAL A 282 28.28 -4.74 -5.70
C VAL A 282 28.69 -5.91 -4.81
N GLU A 283 29.86 -6.50 -5.05
CA GLU A 283 30.39 -7.59 -4.23
C GLU A 283 30.62 -7.14 -2.77
N ALA A 284 31.16 -5.93 -2.57
CA ALA A 284 31.34 -5.36 -1.24
C ALA A 284 30.01 -5.14 -0.51
N ARG A 285 28.98 -4.63 -1.21
CA ARG A 285 27.63 -4.44 -0.63
C ARG A 285 26.96 -5.76 -0.32
N ARG A 286 27.08 -6.76 -1.20
CA ARG A 286 26.61 -8.12 -0.93
C ARG A 286 27.24 -8.69 0.33
N ALA A 287 28.56 -8.59 0.47
CA ALA A 287 29.27 -9.04 1.67
C ALA A 287 28.80 -8.30 2.92
N GLN A 288 28.55 -6.99 2.82
CA GLN A 288 28.02 -6.20 3.93
C GLN A 288 26.59 -6.61 4.30
N MET A 289 25.72 -6.85 3.32
CA MET A 289 24.35 -7.34 3.53
C MET A 289 24.35 -8.71 4.21
N ASP A 290 25.25 -9.61 3.81
CA ASP A 290 25.44 -10.90 4.46
C ASP A 290 25.86 -10.74 5.93
N VAL A 291 26.80 -9.84 6.22
CA VAL A 291 27.22 -9.52 7.59
C VAL A 291 26.06 -8.96 8.40
N ASP A 292 25.29 -8.02 7.84
CA ASP A 292 24.16 -7.40 8.53
C ASP A 292 23.03 -8.41 8.81
N GLN A 293 22.75 -9.30 7.86
CA GLN A 293 21.80 -10.40 8.05
C GLN A 293 22.27 -11.43 9.10
N ASP A 294 23.58 -11.57 9.30
CA ASP A 294 24.17 -12.45 10.29
C ASP A 294 24.28 -11.82 11.69
N LYS A 295 24.12 -10.51 11.86
CA LYS A 295 24.22 -9.82 13.17
C LYS A 295 23.20 -10.33 14.19
N ASP A 296 21.98 -10.61 13.74
CA ASP A 296 20.87 -11.05 14.58
C ASP A 296 20.68 -12.58 14.57
N ASN A 297 21.43 -13.27 13.72
CA ASN A 297 21.34 -14.72 13.55
C ASN A 297 21.91 -15.46 14.77
N GLU A 298 21.22 -16.51 15.22
CA GLU A 298 21.72 -17.37 16.30
C GLU A 298 22.82 -18.30 15.78
N TRP A 299 24.00 -18.17 16.35
CA TRP A 299 25.13 -19.07 16.11
C TRP A 299 25.38 -19.93 17.33
N VAL A 300 25.66 -21.21 17.09
CA VAL A 300 26.03 -22.16 18.14
C VAL A 300 27.53 -22.36 18.13
N GLU A 301 28.18 -22.03 19.24
CA GLU A 301 29.60 -22.30 19.47
C GLU A 301 29.80 -23.73 19.98
N CYS A 302 30.57 -24.50 19.23
CA CYS A 302 30.95 -25.88 19.54
C CYS A 302 32.47 -26.01 19.68
N VAL A 303 32.88 -27.05 20.40
CA VAL A 303 34.27 -27.47 20.47
C VAL A 303 34.37 -28.87 19.88
N ASP A 304 35.24 -29.06 18.89
CA ASP A 304 35.55 -30.39 18.39
C ASP A 304 36.31 -31.17 19.46
N ALA A 305 35.74 -32.28 19.91
CA ALA A 305 36.30 -33.13 20.96
C ALA A 305 37.64 -33.77 20.57
N THR A 306 37.94 -33.88 19.26
CA THR A 306 39.16 -34.52 18.77
C THR A 306 40.32 -33.55 18.68
N THR A 307 40.06 -32.34 18.18
CA THR A 307 41.10 -31.33 17.91
C THR A 307 41.15 -30.23 18.97
N GLY A 308 40.13 -30.11 19.82
CA GLY A 308 39.97 -29.01 20.77
C GLY A 308 39.67 -27.67 20.12
N THR A 309 39.47 -27.62 18.79
CA THR A 309 39.25 -26.38 18.06
C THR A 309 37.79 -25.95 18.14
N ARG A 310 37.56 -24.64 18.16
CA ARG A 310 36.21 -24.06 18.17
C ARG A 310 35.69 -23.96 16.74
N PHE A 311 34.42 -24.28 16.58
CA PHE A 311 33.68 -24.02 15.35
C PHE A 311 32.29 -23.51 15.68
N TYR A 312 31.69 -22.81 14.72
CA TYR A 312 30.41 -22.15 14.88
C TYR A 312 29.50 -22.63 13.76
N TYR A 313 28.25 -22.93 14.07
CA TYR A 313 27.25 -23.20 13.04
C TYR A 313 25.97 -22.43 13.30
N SER A 314 25.31 -22.02 12.23
CA SER A 314 23.96 -21.45 12.29
C SER A 314 22.99 -22.41 11.61
N PHE A 315 21.98 -22.85 12.35
CA PHE A 315 20.92 -23.69 11.80
C PHE A 315 19.99 -22.90 10.88
N GLN A 316 19.68 -21.64 11.23
CA GLN A 316 18.80 -20.77 10.45
C GLN A 316 19.36 -20.45 9.06
N ARG A 317 20.70 -20.35 8.95
CA ARG A 317 21.38 -20.02 7.69
C ARG A 317 22.08 -21.19 7.03
N VAL A 318 22.11 -22.37 7.67
CA VAL A 318 22.81 -23.56 7.18
C VAL A 318 24.29 -23.28 6.86
N LYS A 319 24.94 -22.50 7.74
CA LYS A 319 26.35 -22.09 7.60
C LYS A 319 27.23 -22.71 8.68
N LEU A 320 28.48 -22.99 8.33
CA LEU A 320 29.55 -23.45 9.22
C LEU A 320 30.74 -22.48 9.11
N ALA A 321 31.29 -22.07 10.24
CA ALA A 321 32.45 -21.19 10.31
C ALA A 321 33.46 -21.70 11.33
N TYR A 322 34.75 -21.61 10.99
CA TYR A 322 35.85 -21.97 11.89
C TYR A 322 36.48 -20.74 12.58
N THR A 323 35.95 -19.56 12.27
CA THR A 323 36.26 -18.28 12.93
C THR A 323 34.99 -17.73 13.57
N ARG A 324 35.15 -16.90 14.61
CA ARG A 324 34.01 -16.36 15.36
C ARG A 324 33.16 -15.45 14.45
N PRO A 325 31.86 -15.76 14.23
CA PRO A 325 30.96 -14.94 13.42
C PRO A 325 30.73 -13.56 14.05
N ALA A 326 30.43 -12.57 13.22
CA ALA A 326 30.08 -11.21 13.63
C ALA A 326 28.62 -11.09 14.15
N SER A 327 28.15 -12.09 14.88
CA SER A 327 26.82 -12.11 15.50
C SER A 327 26.89 -11.73 16.97
N LYS A 328 25.86 -11.02 17.45
CA LYS A 328 25.67 -10.77 18.90
C LYS A 328 25.07 -11.98 19.62
N ASN A 329 24.42 -12.88 18.89
CA ASN A 329 23.65 -14.01 19.41
C ASN A 329 24.45 -15.32 19.26
N ILE A 330 25.56 -15.45 20.00
CA ILE A 330 26.35 -16.68 20.05
C ILE A 330 26.01 -17.45 21.32
N VAL A 331 25.51 -18.67 21.16
CA VAL A 331 25.08 -19.57 22.24
C VAL A 331 26.03 -20.76 22.31
N ILE A 332 26.45 -21.15 23.50
CA ILE A 332 27.29 -22.34 23.71
C ILE A 332 26.45 -23.60 23.43
N ALA A 333 27.04 -24.60 22.76
CA ALA A 333 26.40 -25.86 22.37
C ALA A 333 25.49 -26.47 23.45
N ASP A 334 25.94 -26.54 24.69
CA ASP A 334 25.18 -27.14 25.81
C ASP A 334 23.88 -26.40 26.14
N LYS A 335 23.80 -25.11 25.81
CA LYS A 335 22.61 -24.28 26.00
C LYS A 335 21.73 -24.23 24.76
N SER A 336 22.22 -24.68 23.60
CA SER A 336 21.44 -24.72 22.36
C SER A 336 20.44 -25.88 22.38
N VAL A 337 19.16 -25.55 22.28
CA VAL A 337 18.07 -26.55 22.19
C VAL A 337 18.24 -27.42 20.95
N ALA A 338 18.57 -26.81 19.81
CA ALA A 338 18.79 -27.52 18.55
C ALA A 338 19.95 -28.52 18.65
N TYR A 339 21.07 -28.10 19.26
CA TYR A 339 22.23 -28.98 19.46
C TYR A 339 21.88 -30.19 20.34
N ARG A 340 21.19 -29.96 21.46
CA ARG A 340 20.72 -31.03 22.35
C ARG A 340 19.80 -32.01 21.63
N CYS A 341 18.87 -31.52 20.82
CA CYS A 341 17.98 -32.37 20.01
C CYS A 341 18.77 -33.29 19.05
N VAL A 342 19.79 -32.77 18.37
CA VAL A 342 20.65 -33.56 17.47
C VAL A 342 21.38 -34.66 18.26
N LEU A 343 21.95 -34.34 19.43
CA LEU A 343 22.60 -35.34 20.28
C LEU A 343 21.62 -36.44 20.72
N HIS A 344 20.39 -36.08 21.07
CA HIS A 344 19.35 -37.06 21.42
C HIS A 344 18.99 -37.98 20.26
N ILE A 345 18.88 -37.45 19.03
CA ILE A 345 18.61 -38.24 17.82
C ILE A 345 19.78 -39.19 17.55
N GLN A 346 21.03 -38.71 17.61
CA GLN A 346 22.22 -39.55 17.41
C GLN A 346 22.33 -40.65 18.46
N ALA A 347 22.07 -40.33 19.73
CA ALA A 347 22.05 -41.31 20.82
C ALA A 347 20.96 -42.37 20.62
N ALA A 348 19.75 -41.95 20.22
CA ALA A 348 18.65 -42.85 19.92
C ALA A 348 18.98 -43.78 18.74
N TYR A 349 19.62 -43.26 17.69
CA TYR A 349 20.07 -44.03 16.53
C TYR A 349 21.13 -45.07 16.91
N ARG A 350 22.20 -44.67 17.63
CA ARG A 350 23.22 -45.59 18.15
C ARG A 350 22.62 -46.67 19.06
N ARG A 351 21.67 -46.29 19.92
CA ARG A 351 20.93 -47.23 20.77
C ARG A 351 20.14 -48.26 19.96
N ARG A 352 19.46 -47.84 18.88
CA ARG A 352 18.76 -48.76 17.97
C ARG A 352 19.72 -49.74 17.29
N GLN A 353 20.86 -49.26 16.78
CA GLN A 353 21.88 -50.12 16.18
C GLN A 353 22.43 -51.14 17.19
N ALA A 354 22.76 -50.70 18.40
CA ALA A 354 23.23 -51.60 19.46
C ALA A 354 22.18 -52.66 19.82
N MET A 355 20.89 -52.28 19.93
CA MET A 355 19.80 -53.23 20.17
C MET A 355 19.66 -54.24 19.04
N GLN A 356 19.74 -53.81 17.78
CA GLN A 356 19.70 -54.72 16.62
C GLN A 356 20.85 -55.73 16.68
N PHE A 357 22.07 -55.27 16.98
CA PHE A 357 23.23 -56.14 17.12
C PHE A 357 23.08 -57.17 18.26
N VAL A 358 22.59 -56.73 19.43
CA VAL A 358 22.32 -57.63 20.56
C VAL A 358 21.23 -58.65 20.22
N ASN A 359 20.15 -58.22 19.55
CA ASN A 359 19.08 -59.11 19.12
C ASN A 359 19.56 -60.15 18.10
N GLN A 360 20.40 -59.75 17.14
CA GLN A 360 21.05 -60.68 16.21
C GLN A 360 21.93 -61.70 16.95
N LYS A 361 22.74 -61.26 17.92
CA LYS A 361 23.53 -62.18 18.76
C LYS A 361 22.65 -63.15 19.53
N ARG A 362 21.60 -62.67 20.22
CA ARG A 362 20.65 -63.51 20.97
C ARG A 362 19.91 -64.52 20.09
N GLN A 363 19.54 -64.15 18.87
CA GLN A 363 18.96 -65.07 17.90
C GLN A 363 19.95 -66.18 17.49
N LYS A 364 21.23 -65.84 17.26
CA LYS A 364 22.28 -66.83 17.01
C LYS A 364 22.47 -67.77 18.22
N THR A 365 22.42 -67.25 19.45
CA THR A 365 22.55 -68.08 20.67
C THR A 365 21.35 -68.99 20.90
N ARG A 366 20.13 -68.58 20.55
CA ARG A 366 18.92 -69.43 20.62
C ARG A 366 18.94 -70.60 19.63
N LYS A 367 19.71 -70.51 18.55
CA LYS A 367 19.87 -71.58 17.55
C LYS A 367 20.98 -72.59 17.89
N LEU A 368 21.75 -72.35 18.95
CA LEU A 368 22.75 -73.33 19.43
C LEU A 368 22.06 -74.37 20.32
N PRO A 369 22.35 -75.67 20.16
CA PRO A 369 21.74 -76.72 20.98
C PRO A 369 22.10 -76.50 22.46
N ARG A 370 21.08 -76.42 23.31
CA ARG A 370 21.28 -76.41 24.77
C ARG A 370 21.64 -77.83 25.21
N PHE A 371 22.88 -78.05 25.60
CA PHE A 371 23.24 -79.27 26.32
C PHE A 371 22.57 -79.22 27.69
N THR A 372 21.53 -80.03 27.86
CA THR A 372 20.99 -80.34 29.19
C THR A 372 22.03 -81.19 29.90
N SER A 373 22.58 -80.68 31.00
CA SER A 373 23.40 -81.48 31.91
C SER A 373 22.50 -82.56 32.50
N ARG A 374 22.50 -83.76 31.90
CA ARG A 374 21.95 -84.94 32.54
C ARG A 374 22.83 -85.26 33.74
N ASN A 375 22.19 -85.20 34.91
CA ASN A 375 22.60 -85.67 36.23
C ASN A 375 23.80 -86.63 36.21
N PHE A 376 24.90 -86.18 36.83
CA PHE A 376 25.73 -87.10 37.60
C PHE A 376 24.92 -87.45 38.85
N PHE A 377 24.35 -88.66 38.88
CA PHE A 377 24.25 -89.61 40.00
C PHE A 377 23.29 -90.72 39.59
#